data_AF-A0A7Y2GRW5-F1
#
_entry.id   AF-A0A7Y2GRW5-F1
#
_cell.length_a   1.000
_cell.length_b   1.000
_cell.length_c   1.000
_cell.angle_alpha   90.00
_cell.angle_beta   90.00
_cell.angle_gamma   90.00
#
_symmetry.space_group_name_H-M   'P 1'
#
loop_
_entity.id
_entity.type
_entity.pdbx_description
1 polymer ?
#
loop_
_entity_poly.entity_id
_entity_poly.type
_entity_poly.pdbx_seq_one_letter_code
_entity_poly.pdbx_strand_id
1 'polypeptide(L)'
;MSTRRLNAAASLLTGPGTAELVLERLDDAELGNVIELSRQLQSRRAIDRGDHDEIIAAAFENSFNGDGLGSDPYLVGNVVVCPGALIWTSKTSHTCRFVSVNDTWVWDSLELIREDKRSSPGSRDGFRAVALIPTATGTELDVVSGKARSGGHQVTRVVSYRIDRDGLTQVSQRNVTPAGMK
;
A
#
# COMPACT_ATOMS: atom_id res chain seq x y z
N MET A 1 -13.15 32.94 8.17
CA MET A 1 -11.80 32.97 8.78
C MET A 1 -10.82 33.53 7.74
N SER A 2 -9.86 34.38 8.09
CA SER A 2 -8.92 34.97 7.12
C SER A 2 -7.81 33.98 6.73
N THR A 3 -7.45 33.91 5.44
CA THR A 3 -6.33 33.11 4.91
C THR A 3 -5.01 33.38 5.64
N ARG A 4 -4.79 34.62 6.07
CA ARG A 4 -3.61 35.00 6.88
C ARG A 4 -3.57 34.28 8.23
N ARG A 5 -4.72 34.13 8.90
CA ARG A 5 -4.80 33.40 10.19
C ARG A 5 -4.61 31.89 9.99
N LEU A 6 -5.12 31.34 8.89
CA LEU A 6 -4.92 29.93 8.53
C LEU A 6 -3.45 29.62 8.25
N ASN A 7 -2.77 30.47 7.47
CA ASN A 7 -1.34 30.29 7.18
C ASN A 7 -0.47 30.41 8.43
N ALA A 8 -0.81 31.33 9.35
CA ALA A 8 -0.13 31.45 10.63
C ALA A 8 -0.30 30.19 11.49
N ALA A 9 -1.53 29.64 11.58
CA ALA A 9 -1.79 28.39 12.30
C ALA A 9 -1.06 27.20 11.66
N ALA A 10 -1.06 27.08 10.33
CA ALA A 10 -0.32 26.04 9.63
C ALA A 10 1.18 26.09 9.92
N SER A 11 1.76 27.30 9.97
CA SER A 11 3.19 27.48 10.30
C SER A 11 3.56 26.99 11.69
N LEU A 12 2.63 26.98 12.65
CA LEU A 12 2.88 26.43 13.99
C LEU A 12 2.99 24.91 13.97
N LEU A 13 2.34 24.25 13.02
CA LEU A 13 2.32 22.79 12.88
C LEU A 13 3.47 22.24 12.01
N THR A 14 4.25 23.11 11.33
CA THR A 14 5.32 22.67 10.42
C THR A 14 6.69 22.47 11.08
N GLY A 15 6.92 23.00 12.29
CA GLY A 15 8.16 22.80 13.04
C GLY A 15 7.96 21.80 14.18
N PRO A 16 8.81 20.77 14.37
CA PRO A 16 8.54 19.69 15.33
C PRO A 16 8.32 20.19 16.77
N GLY A 17 9.16 21.10 17.26
CA GLY A 17 9.01 21.65 18.62
C GLY A 17 7.82 22.61 18.79
N THR A 18 7.37 23.28 17.73
CA THR A 18 6.18 24.15 17.80
C THR A 18 4.90 23.35 17.64
N ALA A 19 4.93 22.29 16.84
CA ALA A 19 3.82 21.37 16.67
C ALA A 19 3.52 20.65 17.99
N GLU A 20 4.55 20.16 18.69
CA GLU A 20 4.41 19.54 20.02
C GLU A 20 3.69 20.47 21.01
N LEU A 21 4.15 21.72 21.16
CA LEU A 21 3.52 22.71 22.04
C LEU A 21 2.05 23.00 21.70
N VAL A 22 1.66 22.92 20.43
CA VAL A 22 0.26 23.09 20.01
C VAL A 22 -0.55 21.85 20.33
N LEU A 23 -0.01 20.66 20.03
CA LEU A 23 -0.69 19.39 20.22
C LEU A 23 -0.84 19.03 21.72
N GLU A 24 0.10 19.43 22.58
CA GLU A 24 0.00 19.30 24.05
C GLU A 24 -1.19 20.06 24.66
N ARG A 25 -1.79 21.00 23.92
CA ARG A 25 -2.98 21.74 24.37
C ARG A 25 -4.29 21.05 24.04
N LEU A 26 -4.24 19.98 23.25
CA LEU A 26 -5.39 19.21 22.83
C LEU A 26 -5.61 18.05 23.80
N ASP A 27 -6.87 17.71 24.05
CA ASP A 27 -7.21 16.46 24.72
C ASP A 27 -7.14 15.26 23.75
N ASP A 28 -7.31 14.04 24.27
CA ASP A 28 -7.22 12.81 23.48
C ASP A 28 -8.26 12.74 22.34
N ALA A 29 -9.46 13.31 22.54
CA ALA A 29 -10.50 13.31 21.53
C ALA A 29 -10.16 14.31 20.41
N GLU A 30 -9.63 15.48 20.77
CA GLU A 30 -9.13 16.48 19.83
C GLU A 30 -7.92 15.99 19.05
N LEU A 31 -6.98 15.29 19.69
CA LEU A 31 -5.87 14.62 19.03
C LEU A 31 -6.37 13.55 18.05
N GLY A 32 -7.38 12.77 18.44
CA GLY A 32 -8.06 11.83 17.55
C GLY A 32 -8.60 12.49 16.27
N ASN A 33 -9.24 13.66 16.41
CA ASN A 33 -9.74 14.43 15.26
C ASN A 33 -8.60 14.89 14.34
N VAL A 34 -7.47 15.33 14.90
CA VAL A 34 -6.30 15.75 14.11
C VAL A 34 -5.72 14.57 13.32
N ILE A 35 -5.60 13.40 13.93
CA ILE A 35 -5.09 12.18 13.28
C ILE A 35 -6.00 11.78 12.12
N GLU A 36 -7.30 11.69 12.37
CA GLU A 36 -8.29 11.28 11.36
C GLU A 36 -8.32 12.27 10.18
N LEU A 37 -8.41 13.58 10.45
CA LEU A 37 -8.41 14.58 9.39
C LEU A 37 -7.11 14.62 8.60
N SER A 38 -5.97 14.38 9.27
CA SER A 38 -4.67 14.32 8.60
C SER A 38 -4.62 13.15 7.61
N ARG A 39 -5.08 11.96 8.02
CA ARG A 39 -5.19 10.78 7.15
C ARG A 39 -6.15 11.04 5.98
N GLN A 40 -7.35 11.55 6.24
CA GLN A 40 -8.32 11.89 5.19
C GLN A 40 -7.77 12.90 4.17
N LEU A 41 -6.99 13.89 4.63
CA LEU A 41 -6.34 14.86 3.76
C LEU A 41 -5.23 14.21 2.92
N GLN A 42 -4.44 13.30 3.48
CA GLN A 42 -3.45 12.53 2.72
C GLN A 42 -4.14 11.70 1.63
N SER A 43 -5.20 10.95 1.97
CA SER A 43 -5.94 10.12 1.03
C SER A 43 -6.60 10.93 -0.09
N ARG A 44 -7.29 12.01 0.25
CA ARG A 44 -7.89 12.91 -0.75
C ARG A 44 -6.87 13.53 -1.69
N ARG A 45 -5.73 14.01 -1.17
CA ARG A 45 -4.66 14.56 -2.03
C ARG A 45 -4.11 13.51 -3.00
N ALA A 46 -4.02 12.25 -2.56
CA ALA A 46 -3.61 11.13 -3.41
C ALA A 46 -4.58 10.89 -4.56
N ILE A 47 -5.88 11.00 -4.29
CA ILE A 47 -6.94 10.90 -5.30
C ILE A 47 -6.88 12.11 -6.27
N ASP A 48 -6.80 13.33 -5.74
CA ASP A 48 -6.97 14.56 -6.52
C ASP A 48 -5.81 14.89 -7.47
N ARG A 49 -4.59 14.36 -7.23
CA ARG A 49 -3.40 14.69 -8.04
C ARG A 49 -3.40 14.12 -9.46
N GLY A 50 -4.21 13.09 -9.74
CA GLY A 50 -4.72 12.79 -11.08
C GLY A 50 -3.78 12.13 -12.10
N ASP A 51 -2.57 11.71 -11.74
CA ASP A 51 -1.61 11.03 -12.63
C ASP A 51 -1.69 9.49 -12.55
N HIS A 52 -2.78 8.94 -12.00
CA HIS A 52 -2.91 7.50 -11.74
C HIS A 52 -2.79 6.63 -13.00
N ASP A 53 -3.28 7.09 -14.15
CA ASP A 53 -3.15 6.37 -15.43
C ASP A 53 -1.69 6.19 -15.82
N GLU A 54 -0.88 7.25 -15.68
CA GLU A 54 0.54 7.25 -16.01
C GLU A 54 1.32 6.36 -15.01
N ILE A 55 1.01 6.48 -13.72
CA ILE A 55 1.62 5.64 -12.68
C ILE A 55 1.32 4.16 -12.93
N ILE A 56 0.07 3.81 -13.23
CA ILE A 56 -0.31 2.43 -13.54
C ILE A 56 0.39 1.93 -14.80
N ALA A 57 0.42 2.74 -15.88
CA ALA A 57 1.09 2.36 -17.11
C ALA A 57 2.58 2.05 -16.86
N ALA A 58 3.28 2.96 -16.18
CA ALA A 58 4.69 2.78 -15.82
C ALA A 58 4.92 1.57 -14.89
N ALA A 59 4.00 1.32 -13.95
CA ALA A 59 4.09 0.18 -13.05
C ALA A 59 3.91 -1.17 -13.78
N PHE A 60 3.06 -1.23 -14.81
CA PHE A 60 2.95 -2.45 -15.62
C PHE A 60 4.24 -2.81 -16.37
N GLU A 61 5.04 -1.81 -16.70
CA GLU A 61 6.33 -1.99 -17.37
C GLU A 61 7.44 -2.39 -16.40
N ASN A 62 7.43 -1.85 -15.18
CA ASN A 62 8.60 -1.88 -14.29
C ASN A 62 8.43 -2.69 -12.98
N SER A 63 7.20 -3.05 -12.61
CA SER A 63 6.92 -3.56 -11.25
C SER A 63 6.72 -5.08 -11.17
N PHE A 64 7.23 -5.81 -12.17
CA PHE A 64 7.16 -7.27 -12.23
C PHE A 64 8.56 -7.85 -12.40
N ASN A 65 8.91 -8.80 -11.54
CA ASN A 65 10.22 -9.43 -11.53
C ASN A 65 10.39 -10.41 -12.70
N GLY A 66 11.61 -10.94 -12.86
CA GLY A 66 11.90 -11.97 -13.87
C GLY A 66 11.11 -13.27 -13.69
N ASP A 67 10.58 -13.55 -12.49
CA ASP A 67 9.65 -14.67 -12.24
C ASP A 67 8.20 -14.36 -12.65
N GLY A 68 7.94 -13.12 -13.09
CA GLY A 68 6.65 -12.57 -13.47
C GLY A 68 5.74 -12.16 -12.31
N LEU A 69 6.18 -12.33 -11.05
CA LEU A 69 5.46 -11.88 -9.86
C LEU A 69 5.70 -10.40 -9.58
N GLY A 70 4.76 -9.74 -8.90
CA GLY A 70 4.89 -8.33 -8.50
C GLY A 70 6.17 -8.07 -7.69
N SER A 71 6.77 -6.89 -7.85
CA SER A 71 7.84 -6.40 -6.97
C SER A 71 7.31 -6.04 -5.58
N ASP A 72 8.20 -5.65 -4.69
CA ASP A 72 7.80 -4.98 -3.45
C ASP A 72 7.11 -3.63 -3.76
N PRO A 73 6.20 -3.16 -2.87
CA PRO A 73 5.54 -1.88 -3.01
C PRO A 73 6.54 -0.73 -2.91
N TYR A 74 6.23 0.38 -3.57
CA TYR A 74 7.10 1.56 -3.58
C TYR A 74 6.30 2.85 -3.72
N LEU A 75 6.92 3.97 -3.33
CA LEU A 75 6.30 5.29 -3.37
C LEU A 75 6.41 5.93 -4.74
N VAL A 76 5.32 6.51 -5.22
CA VAL A 76 5.30 7.46 -6.34
C VAL A 76 4.49 8.68 -5.91
N GLY A 77 5.18 9.78 -5.61
CA GLY A 77 4.54 10.98 -5.09
C GLY A 77 3.80 10.70 -3.77
N ASN A 78 2.47 10.77 -3.81
CA ASN A 78 1.57 10.56 -2.68
C ASN A 78 0.72 9.28 -2.78
N VAL A 79 1.12 8.36 -3.66
CA VAL A 79 0.57 7.00 -3.71
C VAL A 79 1.66 5.96 -3.43
N VAL A 80 1.25 4.81 -2.91
CA VAL A 80 2.02 3.58 -2.91
C VAL A 80 1.54 2.73 -4.09
N VAL A 81 2.47 2.29 -4.92
CA VAL A 81 2.22 1.31 -5.96
C VAL A 81 2.32 -0.08 -5.35
N CYS A 82 1.28 -0.88 -5.52
CA CYS A 82 1.13 -2.23 -4.97
C CYS A 82 0.98 -3.25 -6.11
N PRO A 83 2.09 -3.82 -6.61
CA PRO A 83 2.05 -4.81 -7.68
C PRO A 83 1.58 -6.17 -7.16
N GLY A 84 0.72 -6.84 -7.94
CA GLY A 84 0.22 -8.17 -7.64
C GLY A 84 0.20 -9.05 -8.88
N ALA A 85 0.41 -10.35 -8.74
CA ALA A 85 0.33 -11.27 -9.87
C ALA A 85 -0.03 -12.69 -9.46
N LEU A 86 -0.58 -13.42 -10.43
CA LEU A 86 -0.76 -14.86 -10.40
C LEU A 86 -0.27 -15.45 -11.71
N ILE A 87 0.50 -16.53 -11.62
CA ILE A 87 1.00 -17.28 -12.78
C ILE A 87 0.66 -18.75 -12.60
N TRP A 88 -0.12 -19.29 -13.52
CA TRP A 88 -0.41 -20.71 -13.58
C TRP A 88 0.83 -21.49 -14.04
N THR A 89 1.16 -22.52 -13.29
CA THR A 89 2.21 -23.50 -13.66
C THR A 89 1.60 -24.79 -14.20
N SER A 90 0.32 -25.02 -13.94
CA SER A 90 -0.50 -26.08 -14.53
C SER A 90 -1.99 -25.71 -14.40
N LYS A 91 -2.90 -26.58 -14.87
CA LYS A 91 -4.36 -26.41 -14.67
C LYS A 91 -4.79 -26.38 -13.19
N THR A 92 -3.96 -26.88 -12.28
CA THR A 92 -4.30 -27.05 -10.85
C THR A 92 -3.26 -26.42 -9.93
N SER A 93 -2.35 -25.59 -10.46
CA SER A 93 -1.27 -25.01 -9.65
C SER A 93 -0.86 -23.63 -10.17
N HIS A 94 -0.61 -22.71 -9.24
CA HIS A 94 -0.10 -21.39 -9.54
C HIS A 94 0.85 -20.89 -8.45
N THR A 95 1.66 -19.90 -8.81
CA THR A 95 2.39 -19.04 -7.88
C THR A 95 1.76 -17.66 -7.89
N CYS A 96 1.65 -17.02 -6.74
CA CYS A 96 1.06 -15.70 -6.64
C CYS A 96 1.83 -14.82 -5.65
N ARG A 97 1.68 -13.51 -5.82
CA ARG A 97 2.13 -12.50 -4.86
C ARG A 97 1.15 -11.35 -4.89
N PHE A 98 0.63 -10.96 -3.73
CA PHE A 98 -0.35 -9.89 -3.60
C PHE A 98 -0.06 -9.06 -2.36
N VAL A 99 -0.64 -7.86 -2.32
CA VAL A 99 -0.50 -6.94 -1.19
C VAL A 99 -1.82 -6.92 -0.40
N SER A 100 -1.71 -7.06 0.92
CA SER A 100 -2.76 -6.63 1.85
C SER A 100 -2.38 -5.29 2.48
N VAL A 101 -3.40 -4.52 2.84
CA VAL A 101 -3.35 -3.19 3.45
C VAL A 101 -4.23 -3.23 4.69
N ASN A 102 -3.63 -2.99 5.86
CA ASN A 102 -4.30 -3.09 7.16
C ASN A 102 -5.13 -4.39 7.30
N ASP A 103 -4.47 -5.53 7.12
CA ASP A 103 -5.06 -6.89 7.17
C ASP A 103 -6.17 -7.20 6.16
N THR A 104 -6.39 -6.33 5.17
CA THR A 104 -7.39 -6.51 4.10
C THR A 104 -6.69 -6.58 2.75
N TRP A 105 -7.10 -7.47 1.84
CA TRP A 105 -6.52 -7.48 0.50
C TRP A 105 -6.69 -6.13 -0.20
N VAL A 106 -5.68 -5.71 -0.98
CA VAL A 106 -5.68 -4.35 -1.55
C VAL A 106 -6.91 -4.05 -2.41
N TRP A 107 -7.46 -5.04 -3.12
CA TRP A 107 -8.68 -4.89 -3.93
C TRP A 107 -9.97 -4.76 -3.10
N ASP A 108 -9.95 -5.17 -1.83
CA ASP A 108 -11.07 -5.03 -0.88
C ASP A 108 -10.84 -3.88 0.12
N SER A 109 -9.71 -3.18 0.02
CA SER A 109 -9.32 -2.14 0.96
C SER A 109 -10.08 -0.83 0.72
N LEU A 110 -10.51 -0.18 1.81
CA LEU A 110 -11.08 1.17 1.76
C LEU A 110 -10.07 2.24 1.31
N GLU A 111 -8.77 1.92 1.39
CA GLU A 111 -7.69 2.80 0.97
C GLU A 111 -7.38 2.64 -0.53
N LEU A 112 -8.06 1.74 -1.25
CA LEU A 112 -7.87 1.56 -2.69
C LEU A 112 -8.32 2.81 -3.46
N ILE A 113 -7.37 3.43 -4.16
CA ILE A 113 -7.65 4.54 -5.09
C ILE A 113 -8.06 3.98 -6.44
N ARG A 114 -7.29 3.01 -6.94
CA ARG A 114 -7.48 2.38 -8.25
C ARG A 114 -6.76 1.06 -8.33
N GLU A 115 -7.33 0.10 -9.05
CA GLU A 115 -6.65 -1.12 -9.50
C GLU A 115 -6.88 -1.31 -10.99
N ASP A 116 -5.81 -1.64 -11.72
CA ASP A 116 -5.91 -2.17 -13.08
C ASP A 116 -5.40 -3.62 -13.09
N LYS A 117 -6.11 -4.50 -13.80
CA LYS A 117 -5.75 -5.91 -13.98
C LYS A 117 -5.59 -6.23 -15.47
N ARG A 118 -4.49 -6.89 -15.83
CA ARG A 118 -4.15 -7.28 -17.20
C ARG A 118 -3.71 -8.74 -17.25
N SER A 119 -4.01 -9.44 -18.34
CA SER A 119 -3.47 -10.78 -18.56
C SER A 119 -1.94 -10.73 -18.57
N SER A 120 -1.31 -11.76 -18.01
CA SER A 120 0.16 -11.86 -18.03
C SER A 120 0.64 -12.04 -19.47
N PRO A 121 1.65 -11.26 -19.93
CA PRO A 121 2.24 -11.49 -21.25
C PRO A 121 3.05 -12.80 -21.25
N GLY A 122 3.04 -13.51 -22.38
CA GLY A 122 3.83 -14.72 -22.60
C GLY A 122 2.99 -16.01 -22.70
N SER A 123 3.66 -17.16 -22.53
CA SER A 123 3.07 -18.49 -22.76
C SER A 123 2.42 -19.13 -21.53
N ARG A 124 2.52 -18.48 -20.36
CA ARG A 124 1.90 -18.97 -19.12
C ARG A 124 0.66 -18.14 -18.81
N ASP A 125 -0.46 -18.83 -18.62
CA ASP A 125 -1.71 -18.21 -18.19
C ASP A 125 -1.53 -17.52 -16.83
N GLY A 126 -2.24 -16.42 -16.63
CA GLY A 126 -2.16 -15.66 -15.40
C GLY A 126 -2.61 -14.21 -15.58
N PHE A 127 -2.42 -13.43 -14.53
CA PHE A 127 -2.65 -11.99 -14.60
C PHE A 127 -1.66 -11.23 -13.74
N ARG A 128 -1.51 -9.96 -14.10
CA ARG A 128 -0.82 -8.91 -13.37
C ARG A 128 -1.85 -7.87 -12.95
N ALA A 129 -1.68 -7.32 -11.75
CA ALA A 129 -2.50 -6.26 -11.21
C ALA A 129 -1.58 -5.18 -10.63
N VAL A 130 -2.00 -3.93 -10.76
CA VAL A 130 -1.36 -2.80 -10.11
C VAL A 130 -2.44 -2.04 -9.35
N ALA A 131 -2.31 -2.00 -8.04
CA ALA A 131 -3.17 -1.20 -7.18
C ALA A 131 -2.43 0.04 -6.68
N LEU A 132 -3.16 1.14 -6.50
CA LEU A 132 -2.69 2.39 -5.91
C LEU A 132 -3.43 2.63 -4.59
N ILE A 133 -2.68 2.94 -3.54
CA ILE A 133 -3.22 3.38 -2.25
C ILE A 133 -2.53 4.69 -1.82
N PRO A 134 -3.10 5.50 -0.92
CA PRO A 134 -2.47 6.72 -0.47
C PRO A 134 -1.27 6.46 0.44
N THR A 135 -0.34 7.42 0.49
CA THR A 135 0.76 7.45 1.48
C THR A 135 0.27 7.93 2.85
N ALA A 136 -0.79 7.31 3.38
CA ALA A 136 -1.34 7.68 4.67
C ALA A 136 -0.47 7.14 5.81
N THR A 137 0.00 8.02 6.69
CA THR A 137 0.91 7.65 7.79
C THR A 137 0.23 6.69 8.76
N GLY A 138 0.90 5.59 9.08
CA GLY A 138 0.39 4.50 9.93
C GLY A 138 -0.21 3.33 9.14
N THR A 139 -0.32 3.43 7.81
CA THR A 139 -0.80 2.31 6.98
C THR A 139 0.22 1.17 6.98
N GLU A 140 -0.27 -0.05 7.18
CA GLU A 140 0.53 -1.28 7.18
C GLU A 140 0.26 -2.07 5.92
N LEU A 141 1.32 -2.62 5.32
CA LEU A 141 1.22 -3.43 4.11
C LEU A 141 1.92 -4.77 4.31
N ASP A 142 1.34 -5.82 3.76
CA ASP A 142 1.92 -7.17 3.75
C ASP A 142 2.01 -7.66 2.31
N VAL A 143 3.22 -7.90 1.82
CA VAL A 143 3.47 -8.55 0.53
C VAL A 143 3.46 -10.05 0.75
N VAL A 144 2.36 -10.69 0.38
CA VAL A 144 2.10 -12.11 0.63
C VAL A 144 2.38 -12.91 -0.63
N SER A 145 3.41 -13.75 -0.59
CA SER A 145 3.73 -14.70 -1.66
C SER A 145 3.16 -16.08 -1.34
N GLY A 146 2.43 -16.67 -2.29
CA GLY A 146 1.75 -17.94 -2.12
C GLY A 146 1.97 -18.92 -3.27
N LYS A 147 1.65 -20.18 -3.01
CA LYS A 147 1.60 -21.25 -4.01
C LYS A 147 0.34 -22.06 -3.81
N ALA A 148 -0.39 -22.31 -4.88
CA ALA A 148 -1.50 -23.25 -4.89
C ALA A 148 -1.08 -24.55 -5.57
N ARG A 149 -1.43 -25.68 -4.96
CA ARG A 149 -1.28 -27.03 -5.52
C ARG A 149 -2.49 -27.88 -5.14
N SER A 150 -3.19 -28.43 -6.15
CA SER A 150 -4.21 -29.49 -6.03
C SER A 150 -4.97 -29.52 -4.70
N GLY A 151 -5.86 -28.55 -4.50
CA GLY A 151 -6.77 -28.49 -3.35
C GLY A 151 -6.31 -27.64 -2.16
N GLY A 152 -5.09 -27.08 -2.19
CA GLY A 152 -4.60 -26.17 -1.13
C GLY A 152 -3.89 -24.93 -1.67
N HIS A 153 -4.09 -23.80 -1.00
CA HIS A 153 -3.36 -22.55 -1.22
C HIS A 153 -2.55 -22.24 0.04
N GLN A 154 -1.23 -22.14 -0.10
CA GLN A 154 -0.31 -21.94 1.02
C GLN A 154 0.46 -20.64 0.86
N VAL A 155 0.48 -19.84 1.92
CA VAL A 155 1.41 -18.72 2.04
C VAL A 155 2.82 -19.29 2.25
N THR A 156 3.79 -18.71 1.55
CA THR A 156 5.20 -19.13 1.59
C THR A 156 6.12 -18.06 2.16
N ARG A 157 5.77 -16.79 1.99
CA ARG A 157 6.57 -15.66 2.45
C ARG A 157 5.68 -14.45 2.64
N VAL A 158 5.96 -13.68 3.69
CA VAL A 158 5.37 -12.36 3.93
C VAL A 158 6.48 -11.36 4.19
N VAL A 159 6.43 -10.21 3.51
CA VAL A 159 7.29 -9.06 3.76
C VAL A 159 6.39 -7.90 4.18
N SER A 160 6.61 -7.39 5.38
CA SER A 160 5.75 -6.35 5.97
C SER A 160 6.39 -4.97 5.83
N TYR A 161 5.58 -3.98 5.51
CA TYR A 161 5.96 -2.59 5.38
C TYR A 161 5.04 -1.71 6.23
N ARG A 162 5.54 -0.53 6.60
CA ARG A 162 4.74 0.53 7.23
C ARG A 162 5.02 1.84 6.53
N ILE A 163 3.97 2.64 6.37
CA ILE A 163 4.09 4.04 5.97
C ILE A 163 4.29 4.87 7.23
N ASP A 164 5.46 5.49 7.37
CA ASP A 164 5.79 6.40 8.45
C ASP A 164 6.01 7.82 7.91
N ARG A 165 6.65 8.69 8.70
CA ARG A 165 6.99 10.06 8.28
C ARG A 165 8.05 10.08 7.17
N ASP A 166 8.98 9.13 7.20
CA ASP A 166 10.16 9.08 6.33
C ASP A 166 9.87 8.31 5.03
N GLY A 167 8.77 7.55 5.00
CA GLY A 167 8.20 6.98 3.79
C GLY A 167 7.68 5.56 4.02
N LEU A 168 7.96 4.69 3.06
CA LEU A 168 7.60 3.28 3.11
C LEU A 168 8.80 2.47 3.60
N THR A 169 8.71 1.94 4.82
CA THR A 169 9.79 1.21 5.47
C THR A 169 9.44 -0.27 5.59
N GLN A 170 10.35 -1.16 5.18
CA GLN A 170 10.21 -2.58 5.47
C GLN A 170 10.43 -2.83 6.98
N VAL A 171 9.42 -3.38 7.66
CA VAL A 171 9.46 -3.61 9.12
C VAL A 171 9.65 -5.07 9.49
N SER A 172 9.29 -6.02 8.62
CA SER A 172 9.44 -7.44 8.90
C SER A 172 9.57 -8.30 7.66
N GLN A 173 10.12 -9.50 7.81
CA GLN A 173 10.13 -10.53 6.77
C GLN A 173 10.09 -11.92 7.40
N ARG A 174 9.20 -12.78 6.91
CA ARG A 174 9.08 -14.16 7.38
C ARG A 174 8.82 -15.13 6.23
N ASN A 175 9.47 -16.30 6.28
CA ASN A 175 9.06 -17.46 5.48
C ASN A 175 8.01 -18.24 6.29
N VAL A 176 6.94 -18.66 5.63
CA VAL A 176 5.87 -19.44 6.26
C VAL A 176 6.08 -20.90 5.91
N THR A 177 6.41 -21.72 6.91
CA THR A 177 6.45 -23.17 6.77
C THR A 177 5.01 -23.72 6.86
N PRO A 178 4.65 -24.77 6.10
CA PRO A 178 3.31 -25.35 6.12
C PRO A 178 2.82 -25.87 7.48
N ALA A 179 3.71 -25.96 8.48
CA ALA A 179 3.39 -26.32 9.84
C ALA A 179 3.21 -25.04 10.68
N GLY A 180 1.99 -24.48 10.73
CA GLY A 180 1.76 -23.33 11.62
C GLY A 180 0.44 -22.58 11.52
N MET A 181 -0.42 -22.81 10.53
CA MET A 181 -1.77 -22.25 10.51
C MET A 181 -2.76 -23.32 11.00
N LYS A 182 -3.10 -23.26 12.29
CA LYS A 182 -4.37 -23.77 12.80
C LYS A 182 -5.39 -22.65 12.75
#